data_AF-A0A1H1ML29-F1
#
_entry.id   AF-A0A1H1ML29-F1
#
_cell.length_a   1.000
_cell.length_b   1.000
_cell.length_c   1.000
_cell.angle_alpha   90.00
_cell.angle_beta   90.00
_cell.angle_gamma   90.00
#
_symmetry.space_group_name_H-M   'P 1'
#
loop_
_entity.id
_entity.type
_entity.pdbx_description
1 polymer ?
#
loop_
_entity_poly.entity_id
_entity_poly.type
_entity_poly.pdbx_seq_one_letter_code
_entity_poly.pdbx_strand_id
1 'polypeptide(L)'
;MATAAELRQRWYASDGLRLTRAVRDWLLGRGHRPDGLSEVYGRVDLRGIPLAASPFTLGDKDNPTAGVHWQSLDLRRAQIDAARFFGSEIENCLFDSASLLDWRLWGTEVTDCSFRRADLRGSGGLGTGEWLGRRNVWRRVAFDRANLVDSSLTGCVLIDCSFDAPSRSLKFQDSEVVDCTFRGPAREMIIDGRGHRYPVSPSAFSADFSQAEFTDVSITGYVLDRVKLPDQAGLFVARHYPAVYRRAAAWLSSQPNDASAQGALAYLEYALKAPGAEDSDACFDLRGFDEPELEATMRRAFECAQTGS
;
A
#
# COMPACT_ATOMS: atom_id res chain seq x y z
N MET A 1 -10.80 2.73 30.47
CA MET A 1 -9.99 1.91 29.54
C MET A 1 -8.57 1.86 30.07
N ALA A 2 -7.94 0.68 30.09
CA ALA A 2 -6.55 0.55 30.54
C ALA A 2 -5.58 1.38 29.67
N THR A 3 -4.58 1.99 30.30
CA THR A 3 -3.54 2.75 29.61
C THR A 3 -2.62 1.82 28.81
N ALA A 4 -1.85 2.37 27.87
CA ALA A 4 -0.86 1.59 27.11
C ALA A 4 0.24 1.01 28.01
N ALA A 5 0.54 1.69 29.13
CA ALA A 5 1.49 1.21 30.12
C ALA A 5 0.93 0.01 30.89
N GLU A 6 -0.30 0.09 31.37
CA GLU A 6 -0.98 -1.00 32.09
C GLU A 6 -1.13 -2.25 31.23
N LEU A 7 -1.54 -2.09 29.97
CA LEU A 7 -1.67 -3.20 29.01
C LEU A 7 -0.34 -3.91 28.73
N ARG A 8 0.78 -3.18 28.76
CA ARG A 8 2.11 -3.77 28.60
C ARG A 8 2.61 -4.43 29.88
N GLN A 9 2.39 -3.81 31.03
CA GLN A 9 2.91 -4.26 32.31
C GLN A 9 2.46 -5.69 32.67
N ARG A 10 1.23 -6.09 32.30
CA ARG A 10 0.73 -7.45 32.55
C ARG A 10 1.56 -8.55 31.89
N TRP A 11 2.25 -8.23 30.79
CA TRP A 11 3.09 -9.19 30.06
C TRP A 11 4.51 -9.30 30.63
N TYR A 12 4.97 -8.31 31.38
CA TYR A 12 6.31 -8.29 31.98
C TYR A 12 6.37 -8.84 33.41
N ALA A 13 5.23 -9.06 34.07
CA ALA A 13 5.19 -9.79 35.33
C ALA A 13 5.64 -11.25 35.13
N SER A 14 6.09 -11.93 36.19
CA SER A 14 6.60 -13.31 36.12
C SER A 14 5.63 -14.29 35.45
N ASP A 15 4.34 -14.23 35.82
CA ASP A 15 3.29 -15.02 35.16
C ASP A 15 3.01 -14.56 33.73
N GLY A 16 3.14 -13.26 33.46
CA GLY A 16 3.01 -12.65 32.14
C GLY A 16 4.06 -13.16 31.15
N LEU A 17 5.30 -13.38 31.59
CA LEU A 17 6.36 -13.91 30.74
C LEU A 17 6.09 -15.36 30.31
N ARG A 18 5.59 -16.20 31.23
CA ARG A 18 5.18 -17.57 30.91
C ARG A 18 4.00 -17.59 29.93
N LEU A 19 2.99 -16.76 30.18
CA LEU A 19 1.84 -16.63 29.29
C LEU A 19 2.25 -16.11 27.91
N THR A 20 3.14 -15.12 27.83
CA THR A 20 3.67 -14.59 26.56
C THR A 20 4.34 -15.68 25.72
N ARG A 21 5.13 -16.57 26.34
CA ARG A 21 5.75 -17.72 25.64
C ARG A 21 4.69 -18.69 25.11
N ALA A 22 3.71 -19.04 25.94
CA ALA A 22 2.63 -19.92 25.54
C ALA A 22 1.79 -19.32 24.40
N VAL A 23 1.49 -18.02 24.46
CA VAL A 23 0.80 -17.30 23.37
C VAL A 23 1.66 -17.32 22.11
N ARG A 24 2.96 -17.05 22.21
CA ARG A 24 3.88 -17.10 21.07
C ARG A 24 3.87 -18.49 20.42
N ASP A 25 3.98 -19.55 21.20
CA ASP A 25 3.97 -20.92 20.66
C ASP A 25 2.64 -21.21 19.95
N TRP A 26 1.51 -20.88 20.56
CA TRP A 26 0.19 -20.97 19.92
C TRP A 26 0.12 -20.22 18.60
N LEU A 27 0.53 -18.94 18.56
CA LEU A 27 0.48 -18.11 17.36
C LEU A 27 1.43 -18.60 16.25
N LEU A 28 2.52 -19.30 16.61
CA LEU A 28 3.42 -19.96 15.68
C LEU A 28 2.86 -21.29 15.13
N GLY A 29 1.63 -21.67 15.49
CA GLY A 29 1.03 -22.96 15.15
C GLY A 29 1.58 -24.12 16.00
N ARG A 30 2.27 -23.84 17.10
CA ARG A 30 2.88 -24.82 18.00
C ARG A 30 2.04 -24.96 19.27
N GLY A 31 0.95 -25.72 19.18
CA GLY A 31 0.06 -26.00 20.31
C GLY A 31 -1.26 -25.23 20.27
N HIS A 32 -1.96 -25.23 21.40
CA HIS A 32 -3.30 -24.66 21.52
C HIS A 32 -3.30 -23.28 22.20
N ARG A 33 -4.41 -22.55 22.06
CA ARG A 33 -4.67 -21.29 22.79
C ARG A 33 -4.43 -21.50 24.30
N PRO A 34 -3.61 -20.68 24.95
CA PRO A 34 -3.43 -20.75 26.40
C PRO A 34 -4.72 -20.45 27.16
N ASP A 35 -4.93 -21.17 28.25
CA ASP A 35 -6.04 -20.91 29.18
C ASP A 35 -5.88 -19.55 29.87
N GLY A 36 -7.01 -18.97 30.30
CA GLY A 36 -7.02 -17.72 31.07
C GLY A 36 -6.90 -16.43 30.25
N LEU A 37 -6.84 -16.53 28.91
CA LEU A 37 -6.93 -15.35 28.03
C LEU A 37 -8.37 -14.84 27.96
N SER A 38 -8.58 -13.62 28.45
CA SER A 38 -9.85 -12.91 28.35
C SER A 38 -10.20 -12.55 26.90
N GLU A 39 -11.47 -12.20 26.67
CA GLU A 39 -11.95 -11.72 25.38
C GLU A 39 -12.48 -10.28 25.47
N VAL A 40 -12.32 -9.53 24.37
CA VAL A 40 -12.77 -8.15 24.22
C VAL A 40 -13.49 -8.04 22.90
N TYR A 41 -14.80 -7.79 22.94
CA TYR A 41 -15.66 -7.73 21.76
C TYR A 41 -15.52 -8.97 20.85
N GLY A 42 -15.53 -10.16 21.45
CA GLY A 42 -15.43 -11.45 20.74
C GLY A 42 -14.04 -11.78 20.19
N ARG A 43 -13.00 -11.04 20.59
CA ARG A 43 -11.61 -11.30 20.20
C ARG A 43 -10.75 -11.64 21.40
N VAL A 44 -9.77 -12.52 21.22
CA VAL A 44 -8.79 -12.87 22.26
C VAL A 44 -7.95 -11.65 22.61
N ASP A 45 -7.94 -11.24 23.88
CA ASP A 45 -7.24 -10.05 24.33
C ASP A 45 -5.74 -10.28 24.42
N LEU A 46 -5.04 -9.89 23.36
CA LEU A 46 -3.58 -9.89 23.25
C LEU A 46 -3.01 -8.46 23.24
N ARG A 47 -3.79 -7.48 23.69
CA ARG A 47 -3.38 -6.06 23.63
C ARG A 47 -2.08 -5.84 24.38
N GLY A 48 -1.16 -5.09 23.76
CA GLY A 48 0.13 -4.76 24.36
C GLY A 48 1.13 -5.92 24.45
N ILE A 49 0.86 -7.09 23.86
CA ILE A 49 1.75 -8.25 23.98
C ILE A 49 3.13 -7.97 23.33
N PRO A 50 4.26 -8.28 24.00
CA PRO A 50 5.59 -8.15 23.42
C PRO A 50 6.02 -9.46 22.76
N LEU A 51 5.64 -9.67 21.50
CA LEU A 51 6.15 -10.78 20.69
C LEU A 51 7.52 -10.34 20.12
N ALA A 52 8.58 -10.76 20.81
CA ALA A 52 9.94 -10.23 20.74
C ALA A 52 10.51 -9.90 19.34
N ALA A 53 11.41 -8.90 19.34
CA ALA A 53 12.11 -8.28 18.21
C ALA A 53 13.09 -9.17 17.40
N SER A 54 13.07 -10.49 17.58
CA SER A 54 13.83 -11.40 16.71
C SER A 54 12.91 -11.89 15.60
N PRO A 55 13.34 -11.86 14.33
CA PRO A 55 12.50 -12.35 13.24
C PRO A 55 12.00 -13.75 13.54
N PHE A 56 10.69 -13.95 13.45
CA PHE A 56 10.08 -15.26 13.60
C PHE A 56 9.23 -15.56 12.37
N THR A 57 9.34 -16.81 11.92
CA THR A 57 8.64 -17.30 10.75
C THR A 57 7.35 -17.99 11.16
N LEU A 58 6.27 -17.60 10.52
CA LEU A 58 4.97 -18.25 10.58
C LEU A 58 4.70 -18.90 9.23
N GLY A 59 4.39 -20.19 9.29
CA GLY A 59 4.35 -21.05 8.12
C GLY A 59 5.72 -21.51 7.66
N ASP A 60 5.79 -21.97 6.41
CA ASP A 60 6.99 -22.54 5.81
C ASP A 60 7.22 -21.88 4.44
N LYS A 61 8.46 -21.44 4.20
CA LYS A 61 8.85 -20.75 2.96
C LYS A 61 8.82 -21.66 1.73
N ASP A 62 8.88 -22.98 1.94
CA ASP A 62 8.92 -24.00 0.89
C ASP A 62 7.60 -24.80 0.80
N ASN A 63 6.64 -24.56 1.69
CA ASN A 63 5.36 -25.27 1.71
C ASN A 63 4.16 -24.32 1.86
N PRO A 64 3.37 -24.08 0.79
CA PRO A 64 2.24 -23.16 0.81
C PRO A 64 1.06 -23.61 1.66
N THR A 65 1.00 -24.88 2.08
CA THR A 65 -0.08 -25.40 2.93
C THR A 65 0.26 -25.38 4.41
N ALA A 66 1.47 -24.97 4.78
CA ALA A 66 1.93 -24.96 6.17
C ALA A 66 1.68 -23.62 6.88
N GLY A 67 0.92 -22.70 6.28
CA GLY A 67 0.61 -21.40 6.86
C GLY A 67 -0.10 -21.50 8.22
N VAL A 68 0.00 -20.43 9.00
CA VAL A 68 -0.76 -20.30 10.26
C VAL A 68 -2.09 -19.60 10.01
N HIS A 69 -3.06 -19.83 10.88
CA HIS A 69 -4.31 -19.09 10.88
C HIS A 69 -4.41 -18.25 12.17
N TRP A 70 -4.38 -16.92 12.01
CA TRP A 70 -4.64 -15.96 13.08
C TRP A 70 -6.07 -15.47 12.95
N GLN A 71 -6.93 -15.81 13.92
CA GLN A 71 -8.35 -15.48 13.84
C GLN A 71 -8.83 -14.77 15.11
N SER A 72 -9.56 -13.67 14.94
CA SER A 72 -10.26 -12.96 16.03
C SER A 72 -9.33 -12.58 17.19
N LEU A 73 -8.18 -11.96 16.87
CA LEU A 73 -7.20 -11.51 17.86
C LEU A 73 -7.27 -9.99 18.06
N ASP A 74 -7.25 -9.54 19.31
CA ASP A 74 -7.10 -8.14 19.65
C ASP A 74 -5.63 -7.85 20.00
N LEU A 75 -4.87 -7.46 18.99
CA LEU A 75 -3.43 -7.17 19.03
C LEU A 75 -3.15 -5.67 19.09
N ARG A 76 -4.12 -4.85 19.52
CA ARG A 76 -3.94 -3.41 19.59
C ARG A 76 -2.77 -3.09 20.52
N ARG A 77 -1.88 -2.22 20.07
CA ARG A 77 -0.64 -1.83 20.78
C ARG A 77 0.36 -2.99 21.03
N ALA A 78 0.19 -4.14 20.38
CA ALA A 78 1.16 -5.22 20.44
C ALA A 78 2.50 -4.79 19.80
N GLN A 79 3.56 -5.52 20.11
CA GLN A 79 4.84 -5.45 19.42
C GLN A 79 5.05 -6.78 18.72
N ILE A 80 5.06 -6.78 17.39
CA ILE A 80 5.14 -7.96 16.52
C ILE A 80 6.11 -7.66 15.37
N ASP A 81 7.25 -7.07 15.72
CA ASP A 81 8.26 -6.64 14.76
C ASP A 81 8.93 -7.85 14.10
N ALA A 82 9.35 -7.69 12.85
CA ALA A 82 10.09 -8.66 12.04
C ALA A 82 9.41 -10.02 11.83
N ALA A 83 8.09 -10.10 12.02
CA ALA A 83 7.33 -11.32 11.75
C ALA A 83 7.23 -11.59 10.24
N ARG A 84 7.43 -12.86 9.86
CA ARG A 84 7.47 -13.32 8.46
C ARG A 84 6.40 -14.38 8.24
N PHE A 85 5.38 -14.06 7.46
CA PHE A 85 4.28 -14.97 7.16
C PHE A 85 4.44 -15.59 5.79
N PHE A 86 4.32 -16.91 5.71
CA PHE A 86 4.28 -17.67 4.48
C PHE A 86 2.94 -18.42 4.40
N GLY A 87 2.21 -18.23 3.31
CA GLY A 87 0.98 -18.96 3.00
C GLY A 87 -0.12 -18.87 4.06
N SER A 88 -0.07 -17.87 4.93
CA SER A 88 -0.89 -17.78 6.14
C SER A 88 -2.23 -17.06 5.91
N GLU A 89 -3.12 -17.14 6.88
CA GLU A 89 -4.41 -16.46 6.90
C GLU A 89 -4.53 -15.63 8.18
N ILE A 90 -4.88 -14.35 8.05
CA ILE A 90 -5.07 -13.42 9.17
C ILE A 90 -6.47 -12.81 9.04
N GLU A 91 -7.39 -13.23 9.89
CA GLU A 91 -8.80 -12.88 9.79
C GLU A 91 -9.29 -12.18 11.06
N ASN A 92 -10.06 -11.11 10.91
CA ASN A 92 -10.77 -10.43 12.00
C ASN A 92 -9.85 -9.97 13.15
N CYS A 93 -8.62 -9.58 12.83
CA CYS A 93 -7.61 -9.17 13.81
C CYS A 93 -7.47 -7.64 13.90
N LEU A 94 -7.21 -7.13 15.11
CA LEU A 94 -7.01 -5.70 15.36
C LEU A 94 -5.56 -5.41 15.72
N PHE A 95 -4.84 -4.72 14.85
CA PHE A 95 -3.46 -4.28 15.02
C PHE A 95 -3.35 -2.77 15.31
N ASP A 96 -4.45 -2.12 15.69
CA ASP A 96 -4.44 -0.66 15.86
C ASP A 96 -3.35 -0.20 16.84
N SER A 97 -2.55 0.76 16.41
CA SER A 97 -1.40 1.29 17.17
C SER A 97 -0.35 0.24 17.57
N ALA A 98 -0.30 -0.92 16.91
CA ALA A 98 0.75 -1.92 17.10
C ALA A 98 2.07 -1.49 16.43
N SER A 99 3.18 -2.01 16.93
CA SER A 99 4.49 -1.99 16.27
C SER A 99 4.62 -3.25 15.42
N LEU A 100 4.77 -3.06 14.11
CA LEU A 100 4.89 -4.07 13.07
C LEU A 100 6.08 -3.72 12.16
N LEU A 101 7.21 -3.32 12.76
CA LEU A 101 8.39 -2.92 11.99
C LEU A 101 8.93 -4.10 11.20
N ASP A 102 9.33 -3.90 9.94
CA ASP A 102 9.83 -4.98 9.06
C ASP A 102 8.87 -6.20 8.96
N TRP A 103 7.56 -5.96 8.94
CA TRP A 103 6.56 -7.01 8.77
C TRP A 103 6.52 -7.50 7.32
N ARG A 104 6.57 -8.82 7.11
CA ARG A 104 6.69 -9.39 5.75
C ARG A 104 5.76 -10.55 5.52
N LEU A 105 5.16 -10.57 4.33
CA LEU A 105 4.15 -11.52 3.92
C LEU A 105 4.49 -12.11 2.55
N TRP A 106 4.23 -13.40 2.39
CA TRP A 106 4.31 -14.12 1.11
C TRP A 106 3.12 -15.06 0.98
N GLY A 107 2.36 -14.92 -0.12
CA GLY A 107 1.14 -15.68 -0.38
C GLY A 107 0.13 -15.67 0.77
N THR A 108 0.12 -14.60 1.58
CA THR A 108 -0.70 -14.49 2.78
C THR A 108 -1.96 -13.69 2.50
N GLU A 109 -3.09 -14.14 3.06
CA GLU A 109 -4.37 -13.43 3.00
C GLU A 109 -4.66 -12.74 4.33
N VAL A 110 -5.00 -11.45 4.26
CA VAL A 110 -5.39 -10.63 5.41
C VAL A 110 -6.78 -10.07 5.16
N THR A 111 -7.74 -10.46 6.00
CA THR A 111 -9.16 -10.21 5.78
C THR A 111 -9.84 -9.63 7.03
N ASP A 112 -10.67 -8.60 6.87
CA ASP A 112 -11.43 -7.97 7.97
C ASP A 112 -10.55 -7.49 9.13
N CYS A 113 -9.36 -6.98 8.81
CA CYS A 113 -8.37 -6.55 9.79
C CYS A 113 -8.24 -5.02 9.87
N SER A 114 -7.71 -4.54 11.00
CA SER A 114 -7.51 -3.10 11.23
C SER A 114 -6.06 -2.83 11.61
N PHE A 115 -5.39 -1.93 10.88
CA PHE A 115 -4.01 -1.48 11.12
C PHE A 115 -3.97 0.01 11.45
N ARG A 116 -5.05 0.56 12.03
CA ARG A 116 -5.18 2.00 12.21
C ARG A 116 -4.08 2.53 13.11
N ARG A 117 -3.33 3.52 12.64
CA ARG A 117 -2.16 4.08 13.36
C ARG A 117 -1.10 3.04 13.72
N ALA A 118 -1.09 1.87 13.09
CA ALA A 118 -0.02 0.89 13.28
C ALA A 118 1.27 1.41 12.64
N ASP A 119 2.41 1.01 13.20
CA ASP A 119 3.73 1.34 12.68
C ASP A 119 4.25 0.16 11.85
N LEU A 120 4.18 0.28 10.53
CA LEU A 120 4.60 -0.73 9.55
C LEU A 120 5.90 -0.30 8.85
N ARG A 121 6.67 0.64 9.39
CA ARG A 121 7.89 1.14 8.71
C ARG A 121 8.86 0.04 8.33
N GLY A 122 9.48 0.19 7.16
CA GLY A 122 10.44 -0.77 6.62
C GLY A 122 9.82 -2.11 6.22
N SER A 123 8.49 -2.24 6.21
CA SER A 123 7.78 -3.44 5.76
C SER A 123 7.77 -3.51 4.23
N GLY A 124 8.94 -3.69 3.63
CA GLY A 124 9.09 -3.84 2.17
C GLY A 124 8.45 -5.11 1.60
N GLY A 125 7.88 -5.97 2.45
CA GLY A 125 7.24 -7.24 2.09
C GLY A 125 5.72 -7.27 2.29
N LEU A 126 5.03 -6.12 2.32
CA LEU A 126 3.56 -6.10 2.38
C LEU A 126 2.93 -6.53 1.04
N GLY A 127 3.62 -6.26 -0.07
CA GLY A 127 3.43 -6.93 -1.36
C GLY A 127 4.76 -7.46 -1.88
N THR A 128 4.82 -8.74 -2.22
CA THR A 128 6.05 -9.41 -2.71
C THR A 128 5.87 -10.02 -4.10
N GLY A 129 4.80 -9.64 -4.81
CA GLY A 129 4.37 -10.32 -6.03
C GLY A 129 3.88 -11.73 -5.75
N GLU A 130 4.38 -12.67 -6.53
CA GLU A 130 4.01 -14.08 -6.44
C GLU A 130 5.04 -14.89 -5.64
N TRP A 131 4.56 -15.67 -4.68
CA TRP A 131 5.28 -16.71 -3.97
C TRP A 131 4.56 -18.04 -4.22
N LEU A 132 5.23 -18.97 -4.92
CA LEU A 132 4.70 -20.30 -5.23
C LEU A 132 3.28 -20.28 -5.86
N GLY A 133 3.03 -19.43 -6.86
CA GLY A 133 1.68 -19.29 -7.45
C GLY A 133 0.72 -18.38 -6.69
N ARG A 134 1.10 -17.87 -5.50
CA ARG A 134 0.21 -17.12 -4.61
C ARG A 134 0.68 -15.68 -4.43
N ARG A 135 -0.25 -14.72 -4.53
CA ARG A 135 -0.01 -13.31 -4.19
C ARG A 135 -0.44 -13.02 -2.76
N ASN A 136 0.09 -11.95 -2.18
CA ASN A 136 -0.49 -11.38 -0.96
C ASN A 136 -1.83 -10.73 -1.30
N VAL A 137 -2.83 -10.96 -0.44
CA VAL A 137 -4.18 -10.43 -0.64
C VAL A 137 -4.65 -9.72 0.63
N TRP A 138 -5.15 -8.50 0.47
CA TRP A 138 -5.72 -7.67 1.52
C TRP A 138 -7.19 -7.43 1.19
N ARG A 139 -8.12 -7.85 2.06
CA ARG A 139 -9.56 -7.67 1.86
C ARG A 139 -10.20 -6.99 3.06
N ARG A 140 -10.93 -5.89 2.84
CA ARG A 140 -11.63 -5.18 3.92
C ARG A 140 -10.68 -4.78 5.06
N VAL A 141 -9.52 -4.24 4.68
CA VAL A 141 -8.46 -3.87 5.62
C VAL A 141 -8.36 -2.35 5.77
N ALA A 142 -8.36 -1.88 7.01
CA ALA A 142 -8.20 -0.45 7.31
C ALA A 142 -6.74 -0.09 7.61
N PHE A 143 -6.12 0.71 6.75
CA PHE A 143 -4.77 1.28 6.92
C PHE A 143 -4.80 2.74 7.40
N ASP A 144 -5.93 3.21 7.92
CA ASP A 144 -6.13 4.61 8.31
C ASP A 144 -5.02 5.12 9.24
N ARG A 145 -4.29 6.14 8.80
CA ARG A 145 -3.14 6.74 9.50
C ARG A 145 -2.03 5.75 9.86
N ALA A 146 -1.97 4.59 9.22
CA ALA A 146 -0.86 3.66 9.39
C ALA A 146 0.43 4.26 8.84
N ASN A 147 1.55 4.02 9.52
CA ASN A 147 2.85 4.47 9.05
C ASN A 147 3.45 3.40 8.14
N LEU A 148 3.46 3.68 6.84
CA LEU A 148 3.95 2.78 5.78
C LEU A 148 5.20 3.37 5.09
N VAL A 149 5.92 4.28 5.75
CA VAL A 149 7.19 4.81 5.24
C VAL A 149 8.16 3.64 4.99
N ASP A 150 8.86 3.69 3.85
CA ASP A 150 9.76 2.64 3.37
C ASP A 150 9.08 1.26 3.20
N SER A 151 7.76 1.23 3.09
CA SER A 151 6.99 0.02 2.77
C SER A 151 6.57 0.03 1.31
N SER A 152 6.34 -1.16 0.75
CA SER A 152 5.92 -1.31 -0.63
C SER A 152 4.80 -2.33 -0.75
N LEU A 153 3.76 -1.96 -1.51
CA LEU A 153 2.69 -2.83 -1.96
C LEU A 153 2.96 -3.15 -3.43
N THR A 154 3.85 -4.11 -3.67
CA THR A 154 4.23 -4.53 -5.02
C THR A 154 3.60 -5.88 -5.38
N GLY A 155 2.94 -5.98 -6.53
CA GLY A 155 2.41 -7.24 -7.05
C GLY A 155 1.35 -7.91 -6.15
N CYS A 156 0.65 -7.13 -5.33
CA CYS A 156 -0.37 -7.64 -4.40
C CYS A 156 -1.79 -7.30 -4.87
N VAL A 157 -2.77 -7.83 -4.16
CA VAL A 157 -4.19 -7.57 -4.41
C VAL A 157 -4.78 -6.87 -3.19
N LEU A 158 -5.40 -5.71 -3.39
CA LEU A 158 -6.17 -4.99 -2.37
C LEU A 158 -7.63 -4.89 -2.83
N ILE A 159 -8.55 -5.30 -1.97
CA ILE A 159 -9.99 -5.27 -2.24
C ILE A 159 -10.69 -4.61 -1.05
N ASP A 160 -11.44 -3.54 -1.31
CA ASP A 160 -12.25 -2.85 -0.30
C ASP A 160 -11.40 -2.38 0.92
N CYS A 161 -10.19 -1.87 0.65
CA CYS A 161 -9.29 -1.35 1.68
C CYS A 161 -9.47 0.16 1.87
N SER A 162 -9.25 0.65 3.10
CA SER A 162 -9.37 2.07 3.43
C SER A 162 -8.05 2.71 3.84
N PHE A 163 -7.87 3.96 3.41
CA PHE A 163 -6.74 4.81 3.75
C PHE A 163 -7.23 6.23 4.08
N ASP A 164 -7.50 6.54 5.36
CA ASP A 164 -7.62 7.94 5.84
C ASP A 164 -6.24 8.50 6.22
N ALA A 165 -5.83 9.59 5.58
CA ALA A 165 -4.50 10.19 5.63
C ALA A 165 -3.40 9.12 5.40
N PRO A 166 -3.27 8.60 4.16
CA PRO A 166 -2.28 7.59 3.82
C PRO A 166 -0.86 8.07 4.16
N SER A 167 0.01 7.11 4.44
CA SER A 167 1.44 7.41 4.68
C SER A 167 2.04 8.18 3.50
N ARG A 168 2.92 9.15 3.81
CA ARG A 168 3.72 9.83 2.79
C ARG A 168 4.56 8.82 2.02
N SER A 169 4.76 9.09 0.74
CA SER A 169 5.58 8.28 -0.18
C SER A 169 5.08 6.83 -0.34
N LEU A 170 3.80 6.57 -0.09
CA LEU A 170 3.20 5.25 -0.26
C LEU A 170 3.20 4.84 -1.74
N LYS A 171 3.64 3.61 -2.02
CA LYS A 171 3.75 3.08 -3.38
C LYS A 171 2.93 1.82 -3.59
N PHE A 172 2.11 1.85 -4.64
CA PHE A 172 1.47 0.69 -5.24
C PHE A 172 2.13 0.45 -6.57
N GLN A 173 2.83 -0.68 -6.72
CA GLN A 173 3.45 -1.04 -7.98
C GLN A 173 2.89 -2.37 -8.45
N ASP A 174 2.48 -2.44 -9.71
CA ASP A 174 2.00 -3.64 -10.38
C ASP A 174 0.95 -4.42 -9.55
N SER A 175 0.08 -3.70 -8.83
CA SER A 175 -0.85 -4.26 -7.86
C SER A 175 -2.30 -4.06 -8.29
N GLU A 176 -3.15 -5.02 -7.99
CA GLU A 176 -4.59 -4.86 -8.20
C GLU A 176 -5.16 -4.08 -7.02
N VAL A 177 -5.84 -2.97 -7.29
CA VAL A 177 -6.47 -2.12 -6.27
C VAL A 177 -7.92 -1.98 -6.64
N VAL A 178 -8.80 -2.69 -5.94
CA VAL A 178 -10.21 -2.81 -6.30
C VAL A 178 -11.08 -2.28 -5.17
N ASP A 179 -11.89 -1.30 -5.50
CA ASP A 179 -12.90 -0.68 -4.65
C ASP A 179 -12.32 -0.09 -3.35
N CYS A 180 -11.08 0.38 -3.41
CA CYS A 180 -10.39 0.99 -2.28
C CYS A 180 -10.77 2.47 -2.11
N THR A 181 -10.74 2.97 -0.88
CA THR A 181 -11.05 4.37 -0.57
C THR A 181 -9.85 5.09 0.03
N PHE A 182 -9.57 6.29 -0.45
CA PHE A 182 -8.52 7.18 0.03
C PHE A 182 -9.13 8.53 0.45
N ARG A 183 -8.80 8.99 1.65
CA ARG A 183 -9.32 10.23 2.24
C ARG A 183 -8.19 11.04 2.86
N GLY A 184 -8.38 12.35 2.96
CA GLY A 184 -7.40 13.26 3.55
C GLY A 184 -6.14 13.43 2.69
N PRO A 185 -5.04 13.93 3.27
CA PRO A 185 -3.85 14.29 2.50
C PRO A 185 -3.11 13.05 1.99
N ALA A 186 -2.99 12.93 0.66
CA ALA A 186 -2.13 11.97 -0.02
C ALA A 186 -0.90 12.71 -0.57
N ARG A 187 0.30 12.33 -0.09
CA ARG A 187 1.55 13.05 -0.36
C ARG A 187 2.60 12.11 -0.95
N GLU A 188 3.17 12.49 -2.08
CA GLU A 188 4.24 11.74 -2.78
C GLU A 188 3.85 10.31 -3.13
N MET A 189 2.55 10.08 -3.34
CA MET A 189 2.00 8.76 -3.55
C MET A 189 2.18 8.36 -5.02
N ILE A 190 2.68 7.16 -5.25
CA ILE A 190 2.90 6.62 -6.59
C ILE A 190 2.06 5.36 -6.76
N ILE A 191 1.21 5.34 -7.77
CA ILE A 191 0.43 4.20 -8.19
C ILE A 191 0.82 3.88 -9.63
N ASP A 192 1.56 2.80 -9.82
CA ASP A 192 2.15 2.45 -11.11
C ASP A 192 1.72 1.03 -11.51
N GLY A 193 0.89 0.94 -12.55
CA GLY A 193 0.37 -0.27 -13.15
C GLY A 193 1.00 -0.64 -14.48
N ARG A 194 2.14 -0.05 -14.80
CA ARG A 194 2.81 -0.25 -16.09
C ARG A 194 3.36 -1.66 -16.30
N GLY A 195 3.34 -2.52 -15.27
CA GLY A 195 3.78 -3.90 -15.36
C GLY A 195 5.30 -4.03 -15.38
N HIS A 196 6.00 -3.26 -14.55
CA HIS A 196 7.47 -3.22 -14.53
C HIS A 196 8.08 -4.56 -14.12
N ARG A 197 7.45 -5.23 -13.16
CA ARG A 197 7.93 -6.46 -12.55
C ARG A 197 6.90 -7.57 -12.59
N TYR A 198 5.64 -7.24 -12.35
CA TYR A 198 4.54 -8.19 -12.37
C TYR A 198 3.49 -7.75 -13.37
N PRO A 199 3.00 -8.64 -14.27
CA PRO A 199 1.89 -8.30 -15.14
C PRO A 199 0.65 -7.93 -14.31
N VAL A 200 0.03 -6.80 -14.66
CA VAL A 200 -1.24 -6.35 -14.07
C VAL A 200 -2.16 -5.88 -15.19
N SER A 201 -3.45 -6.19 -15.09
CA SER A 201 -4.42 -5.68 -16.04
C SER A 201 -4.59 -4.17 -15.83
N PRO A 202 -4.58 -3.34 -16.90
CA PRO A 202 -4.90 -1.92 -16.78
C PRO A 202 -6.28 -1.68 -16.15
N SER A 203 -7.21 -2.61 -16.28
CA SER A 203 -8.55 -2.51 -15.69
C SER A 203 -8.59 -2.81 -14.18
N ALA A 204 -7.53 -3.38 -13.60
CA ALA A 204 -7.50 -3.83 -12.21
C ALA A 204 -7.29 -2.69 -11.18
N PHE A 205 -7.90 -1.53 -11.47
CA PHE A 205 -7.87 -0.35 -10.64
C PHE A 205 -9.27 0.28 -10.54
N SER A 206 -9.84 0.26 -9.34
CA SER A 206 -11.03 1.04 -8.96
C SER A 206 -10.80 1.63 -7.58
N ALA A 207 -10.99 2.94 -7.46
CA ALA A 207 -10.70 3.64 -6.22
C ALA A 207 -11.49 4.95 -6.08
N ASP A 208 -11.84 5.30 -4.85
CA ASP A 208 -12.47 6.57 -4.50
C ASP A 208 -11.47 7.50 -3.82
N PHE A 209 -11.05 8.54 -4.53
CA PHE A 209 -10.21 9.64 -4.04
C PHE A 209 -11.00 10.95 -3.91
N SER A 210 -12.34 10.93 -4.01
CA SER A 210 -13.17 12.15 -4.01
C SER A 210 -13.07 13.00 -2.73
N GLN A 211 -12.50 12.43 -1.67
CA GLN A 211 -12.27 13.06 -0.37
C GLN A 211 -10.77 13.12 -0.02
N ALA A 212 -9.89 12.92 -1.00
CA ALA A 212 -8.45 13.04 -0.84
C ALA A 212 -7.97 14.43 -1.31
N GLU A 213 -6.81 14.84 -0.80
CA GLU A 213 -6.08 16.02 -1.27
C GLU A 213 -4.75 15.55 -1.84
N PHE A 214 -4.51 15.80 -3.12
CA PHE A 214 -3.29 15.34 -3.78
C PHE A 214 -2.18 16.38 -3.65
N THR A 215 -1.01 15.91 -3.23
CA THR A 215 0.28 16.62 -3.34
C THR A 215 1.30 15.62 -3.86
N ASP A 216 1.87 15.86 -5.04
CA ASP A 216 2.83 14.95 -5.69
C ASP A 216 2.32 13.52 -5.84
N VAL A 217 1.05 13.38 -6.25
CA VAL A 217 0.42 12.08 -6.49
C VAL A 217 0.44 11.77 -7.97
N SER A 218 0.82 10.53 -8.32
CA SER A 218 0.75 10.03 -9.69
C SER A 218 0.08 8.65 -9.75
N ILE A 219 -0.75 8.47 -10.77
CA ILE A 219 -1.41 7.21 -11.12
C ILE A 219 -1.12 6.97 -12.60
N THR A 220 -0.45 5.89 -12.97
CA THR A 220 -0.08 5.61 -14.36
C THR A 220 -0.23 4.12 -14.67
N GLY A 221 -0.61 3.77 -15.90
CA GLY A 221 -0.66 2.37 -16.36
C GLY A 221 -1.98 1.65 -16.03
N TYR A 222 -2.99 2.37 -15.55
CA TYR A 222 -4.33 1.85 -15.32
C TYR A 222 -5.37 2.62 -16.12
N VAL A 223 -6.52 2.00 -16.38
CA VAL A 223 -7.72 2.67 -16.91
C VAL A 223 -8.46 3.33 -15.74
N LEU A 224 -8.78 4.62 -15.86
CA LEU A 224 -9.32 5.42 -14.76
C LEU A 224 -10.84 5.58 -14.77
N ASP A 225 -11.57 4.80 -15.57
CA ASP A 225 -13.04 4.88 -15.69
C ASP A 225 -13.78 4.58 -14.38
N ARG A 226 -13.16 3.79 -13.50
CA ARG A 226 -13.71 3.41 -12.19
C ARG A 226 -13.02 4.13 -11.04
N VAL A 227 -12.38 5.26 -11.33
CA VAL A 227 -11.67 6.07 -10.35
C VAL A 227 -12.39 7.39 -10.17
N LYS A 228 -12.79 7.68 -8.92
CA LYS A 228 -13.31 9.01 -8.58
C LYS A 228 -12.16 9.87 -8.09
N LEU A 229 -11.68 10.76 -8.96
CA LEU A 229 -10.61 11.71 -8.64
C LEU A 229 -11.12 12.84 -7.72
N PRO A 230 -10.24 13.50 -6.94
CA PRO A 230 -10.63 14.67 -6.16
C PRO A 230 -10.96 15.85 -7.07
N ASP A 231 -11.90 16.69 -6.65
CA ASP A 231 -12.17 17.98 -7.29
C ASP A 231 -11.09 18.98 -6.87
N GLN A 232 -9.96 18.94 -7.58
CA GLN A 232 -8.77 19.72 -7.27
C GLN A 232 -8.20 20.37 -8.53
N ALA A 233 -7.96 21.68 -8.47
CA ALA A 233 -7.30 22.41 -9.56
C ALA A 233 -5.87 21.89 -9.80
N GLY A 234 -5.46 21.84 -11.07
CA GLY A 234 -4.12 21.40 -11.46
C GLY A 234 -3.98 19.89 -11.72
N LEU A 235 -4.99 19.09 -11.37
CA LEU A 235 -5.01 17.67 -11.71
C LEU A 235 -5.19 17.49 -13.22
N PHE A 236 -4.28 16.74 -13.83
CA PHE A 236 -4.31 16.43 -15.25
C PHE A 236 -4.52 14.93 -15.47
N VAL A 237 -5.37 14.59 -16.44
CA VAL A 237 -5.65 13.20 -16.83
C VAL A 237 -5.37 13.04 -18.33
N ALA A 238 -4.39 12.20 -18.66
CA ALA A 238 -4.12 11.75 -20.02
C ALA A 238 -4.78 10.39 -20.25
N ARG A 239 -5.92 10.39 -20.95
CA ARG A 239 -6.51 9.14 -21.44
C ARG A 239 -5.67 8.54 -22.56
N HIS A 240 -5.45 7.23 -22.55
CA HIS A 240 -4.54 6.57 -23.49
C HIS A 240 -3.16 7.26 -23.48
N TYR A 241 -2.56 7.34 -22.29
CA TYR A 241 -1.42 8.21 -22.02
C TYR A 241 -0.23 8.02 -22.97
N PRO A 242 0.12 6.81 -23.47
CA PRO A 242 1.26 6.67 -24.36
C PRO A 242 1.08 7.48 -25.64
N ALA A 243 -0.13 7.49 -26.21
CA ALA A 243 -0.42 8.28 -27.41
C ALA A 243 -0.39 9.80 -27.13
N VAL A 244 -0.93 10.23 -25.99
CA VAL A 244 -0.88 11.65 -25.56
C VAL A 244 0.57 12.10 -25.37
N TYR A 245 1.38 11.30 -24.69
CA TYR A 245 2.78 11.64 -24.39
C TYR A 245 3.62 11.70 -25.66
N ARG A 246 3.42 10.79 -26.63
CA ARG A 246 4.10 10.85 -27.93
C ARG A 246 3.73 12.13 -28.70
N ARG A 247 2.45 12.53 -28.71
CA ARG A 247 2.02 13.78 -29.36
C ARG A 247 2.58 15.02 -28.65
N ALA A 248 2.57 15.03 -27.32
CA ALA A 248 3.16 16.11 -26.53
C ALA A 248 4.67 16.24 -26.79
N ALA A 249 5.40 15.12 -26.84
CA ALA A 249 6.82 15.09 -27.16
C ALA A 249 7.11 15.56 -28.61
N ALA A 250 6.27 15.17 -29.57
CA ALA A 250 6.37 15.64 -30.95
C ALA A 250 6.13 17.16 -31.06
N TRP A 251 5.13 17.67 -30.33
CA TRP A 251 4.86 19.11 -30.25
C TRP A 251 6.04 19.86 -29.62
N LEU A 252 6.56 19.40 -28.48
CA LEU A 252 7.73 20.00 -27.81
C LEU A 252 8.95 20.05 -28.73
N SER A 253 9.20 18.98 -29.49
CA SER A 253 10.28 18.92 -30.48
C SER A 253 10.15 19.96 -31.61
N SER A 254 8.95 20.52 -31.82
CA SER A 254 8.68 21.58 -32.81
C SER A 254 8.77 23.00 -32.23
N GLN A 255 8.86 23.13 -30.91
CA GLN A 255 8.97 24.42 -30.22
C GLN A 255 10.43 24.90 -30.19
N PRO A 256 10.67 26.20 -29.88
CA PRO A 256 12.02 26.68 -29.60
C PRO A 256 12.70 25.84 -28.52
N ASN A 257 13.98 25.51 -28.77
CA ASN A 257 14.76 24.61 -27.92
C ASN A 257 15.29 25.33 -26.67
N ASP A 258 14.38 25.72 -25.76
CA ASP A 258 14.71 26.28 -24.45
C ASP A 258 14.81 25.20 -23.35
N ALA A 259 15.32 25.59 -22.17
CA ALA A 259 15.58 24.65 -21.07
C ALA A 259 14.30 23.96 -20.56
N SER A 260 13.17 24.69 -20.50
CA SER A 260 11.89 24.16 -20.06
C SER A 260 11.34 23.14 -21.06
N ALA A 261 11.44 23.41 -22.36
CA ALA A 261 11.07 22.47 -23.42
C ALA A 261 11.95 21.21 -23.41
N GLN A 262 13.26 21.36 -23.20
CA GLN A 262 14.18 20.22 -23.05
C GLN A 262 13.86 19.37 -21.82
N GLY A 263 13.60 19.98 -20.67
CA GLY A 263 13.21 19.29 -19.44
C GLY A 263 11.89 18.52 -19.60
N ALA A 264 10.88 19.17 -20.19
CA ALA A 264 9.59 18.55 -20.48
C ALA A 264 9.72 17.36 -21.45
N LEU A 265 10.49 17.53 -22.53
CA LEU A 265 10.72 16.46 -23.51
C LEU A 265 11.44 15.28 -22.87
N ALA A 266 12.51 15.52 -22.11
CA ALA A 266 13.27 14.48 -21.42
C ALA A 266 12.39 13.70 -20.42
N TYR A 267 11.49 14.38 -19.71
CA TYR A 267 10.52 13.73 -18.83
C TYR A 267 9.59 12.78 -19.59
N LEU A 268 8.99 13.25 -20.68
CA LEU A 268 8.06 12.44 -21.48
C LEU A 268 8.76 11.24 -22.13
N GLU A 269 9.96 11.45 -22.69
CA GLU A 269 10.76 10.37 -23.27
C GLU A 269 11.17 9.34 -22.22
N TYR A 270 11.53 9.77 -21.02
CA TYR A 270 11.79 8.86 -19.91
C TYR A 270 10.54 8.05 -19.54
N ALA A 271 9.38 8.71 -19.43
CA ALA A 271 8.12 8.04 -19.11
C ALA A 271 7.70 7.02 -20.19
N LEU A 272 7.98 7.31 -21.47
CA LEU A 272 7.67 6.43 -22.61
C LEU A 272 8.63 5.24 -22.76
N LYS A 273 9.79 5.23 -22.08
CA LYS A 273 10.69 4.06 -22.04
C LYS A 273 10.18 2.96 -21.12
N ALA A 274 9.37 3.31 -20.13
CA ALA A 274 8.72 2.34 -19.26
C ALA A 274 7.69 1.53 -20.06
N PRO A 275 7.39 0.29 -19.66
CA PRO A 275 6.26 -0.45 -20.21
C PRO A 275 4.94 0.30 -19.95
N GLY A 276 3.87 -0.13 -20.59
CA GLY A 276 2.55 0.45 -20.40
C GLY A 276 1.61 0.04 -21.52
N ALA A 277 0.39 -0.35 -21.17
CA ALA A 277 -0.60 -0.70 -22.18
C ALA A 277 -1.04 0.58 -22.93
N GLU A 278 -1.24 0.47 -24.24
CA GLU A 278 -1.64 1.62 -25.08
C GLU A 278 -3.00 2.21 -24.70
N ASP A 279 -3.87 1.39 -24.10
CA ASP A 279 -5.20 1.75 -23.60
C ASP A 279 -5.21 2.24 -22.15
N SER A 280 -4.04 2.30 -21.49
CA SER A 280 -3.94 2.77 -20.12
C SER A 280 -3.82 4.30 -20.03
N ASP A 281 -4.17 4.84 -18.88
CA ASP A 281 -4.20 6.28 -18.61
C ASP A 281 -3.08 6.70 -17.66
N ALA A 282 -2.90 8.02 -17.55
CA ALA A 282 -2.08 8.66 -16.54
C ALA A 282 -2.85 9.82 -15.88
N CYS A 283 -2.65 10.00 -14.59
CA CYS A 283 -3.18 11.09 -13.80
C CYS A 283 -2.09 11.59 -12.84
N PHE A 284 -1.87 12.90 -12.82
CA PHE A 284 -0.88 13.50 -11.93
C PHE A 284 -1.20 14.99 -11.69
N ASP A 285 -0.65 15.53 -10.61
CA ASP A 285 -0.74 16.95 -10.30
C ASP A 285 0.35 17.73 -11.05
N LEU A 286 -0.05 18.61 -11.97
CA LEU A 286 0.89 19.46 -12.71
C LEU A 286 1.67 20.41 -11.79
N ARG A 287 1.14 20.74 -10.61
CA ARG A 287 1.81 21.63 -9.65
C ARG A 287 2.99 20.96 -8.94
N GLY A 288 3.18 19.65 -9.12
CA GLY A 288 4.33 18.92 -8.60
C GLY A 288 5.62 19.14 -9.39
N PHE A 289 5.60 19.92 -10.47
CA PHE A 289 6.83 20.40 -11.11
C PHE A 289 7.36 21.60 -10.32
N ASP A 290 8.56 21.46 -9.74
CA ASP A 290 9.19 22.49 -8.88
C ASP A 290 9.43 23.84 -9.60
N GLU A 291 9.44 23.84 -10.94
CA GLU A 291 9.69 25.01 -11.77
C GLU A 291 8.41 25.49 -12.49
N PRO A 292 7.92 26.72 -12.23
CA PRO A 292 6.69 27.23 -12.84
C PRO A 292 6.70 27.27 -14.37
N GLU A 293 7.87 27.50 -14.98
CA GLU A 293 8.03 27.52 -16.44
C GLU A 293 7.91 26.12 -17.05
N LEU A 294 8.42 25.10 -16.34
CA LEU A 294 8.28 23.70 -16.72
C LEU A 294 6.81 23.26 -16.60
N GLU A 295 6.13 23.62 -15.50
CA GLU A 295 4.69 23.37 -15.34
C GLU A 295 3.90 23.96 -16.52
N ALA A 296 4.10 25.25 -16.83
CA ALA A 296 3.39 25.94 -17.90
C ALA A 296 3.68 25.32 -19.28
N THR A 297 4.90 24.84 -19.50
CA THR A 297 5.30 24.18 -20.75
C THR A 297 4.67 22.79 -20.89
N MET A 298 4.68 21.99 -19.81
CA MET A 298 4.00 20.69 -19.77
C MET A 298 2.49 20.84 -19.99
N ARG A 299 1.86 21.82 -19.34
CA ARG A 299 0.43 22.12 -19.50
C ARG A 299 0.07 22.39 -20.95
N ARG A 300 0.80 23.30 -21.61
CA ARG A 300 0.59 23.61 -23.05
C ARG A 300 0.80 22.38 -23.94
N ALA A 301 1.85 21.60 -23.69
CA ALA A 301 2.14 20.40 -24.47
C ALA A 301 0.99 19.39 -24.42
N PHE A 302 0.43 19.17 -23.23
CA PHE A 302 -0.69 18.27 -23.05
C PHE A 302 -2.00 18.79 -23.63
N GLU A 303 -2.28 20.08 -23.49
CA GLU A 303 -3.45 20.72 -24.12
C GLU A 303 -3.41 20.56 -25.65
N CYS A 304 -2.26 20.83 -26.28
CA CYS A 304 -2.05 20.59 -27.72
C CYS A 304 -2.19 19.10 -28.09
N ALA A 305 -1.65 18.20 -27.27
CA ALA A 305 -1.73 16.77 -27.52
C ALA A 305 -3.15 16.21 -27.41
N GLN A 306 -4.04 16.83 -26.64
CA GLN A 306 -5.43 16.40 -26.48
C GLN A 306 -6.35 16.91 -27.58
N THR A 307 -6.09 18.10 -28.14
CA THR A 307 -6.93 18.72 -29.17
C THR A 307 -6.71 18.17 -30.58
N GLY A 308 -5.66 17.34 -30.79
CA GLY A 308 -5.41 16.66 -32.06
C GLY A 308 -5.18 17.65 -33.20
N SER A 309 -4.14 18.49 -33.06
CA SER A 309 -3.60 19.27 -34.18
C SER A 309 -2.61 18.45 -35.00
#